data_AF-A0A5J4X8S4-F1
#
_entry.id   AF-A0A5J4X8S4-F1
#
_cell.length_a   1.000
_cell.length_b   1.000
_cell.length_c   1.000
_cell.angle_alpha   90.00
_cell.angle_beta   90.00
_cell.angle_gamma   90.00
#
_symmetry.space_group_name_H-M   'P 1'
#
loop_
_entity.id
_entity.type
_entity.pdbx_description
1 polymer ?
#
loop_
_entity_poly.entity_id
_entity_poly.type
_entity_poly.pdbx_seq_one_letter_code
_entity_poly.pdbx_strand_id
1 'polypeptide(L)'
;MQHLEFCPGKHVNKCNELKNLHELVVQLNSKDSSVILDVLETIIHEIEYIPIEYCHEEQFSELLDGLETLLGDIQSKLAEKAISVIEILWEKRFTMIISERTKLLSIFKEKYLGKIMKEAILNLYTQASVKERIAFSIFYVTIDGVYDACYIPILDMIQSKLNVEEEYQFQHPSDENHKSKWYKYGVSNLEVSITAFSFYAMISDKFAKEIAKKDGINIGL
;
A
#
# COMPACT_ATOMS: atom_id res chain seq x y z
N MET A 1 2.95 17.96 8.84
CA MET A 1 1.93 16.89 8.84
C MET A 1 2.22 16.03 10.06
N GLN A 2 1.26 15.82 10.94
CA GLN A 2 1.42 14.88 12.06
C GLN A 2 1.29 13.47 11.49
N HIS A 3 2.32 12.64 11.67
CA HIS A 3 2.33 11.25 11.25
C HIS A 3 1.20 10.52 11.99
N LEU A 4 0.32 9.85 11.25
CA LEU A 4 -0.67 8.94 11.82
C LEU A 4 0.09 7.67 12.23
N GLU A 5 0.69 7.68 13.41
CA GLU A 5 1.26 6.49 14.01
C GLU A 5 0.13 5.59 14.53
N PHE A 6 0.05 4.38 13.99
CA PHE A 6 -0.84 3.34 14.48
C PHE A 6 -0.20 2.71 15.71
N CYS A 7 -0.60 3.14 16.91
CA CYS A 7 -0.09 2.61 18.17
C CYS A 7 -1.20 1.77 18.83
N PRO A 8 -1.08 0.42 18.93
CA PRO A 8 -2.06 -0.42 19.60
C PRO A 8 -1.92 -0.30 21.14
N GLY A 9 -2.19 0.88 21.69
CA GLY A 9 -2.35 1.09 23.13
C GLY A 9 -1.06 1.11 23.96
N LYS A 10 -1.00 2.12 24.84
CA LYS A 10 0.01 2.38 25.89
C LYS A 10 1.44 2.62 25.40
N HIS A 11 1.81 3.90 25.30
CA HIS A 11 3.16 4.45 25.54
C HIS A 11 4.29 3.41 25.63
N VAL A 12 4.70 2.83 24.51
CA VAL A 12 5.89 1.98 24.47
C VAL A 12 7.08 2.89 24.22
N ASN A 13 7.50 3.62 25.26
CA ASN A 13 8.66 4.51 25.18
C ASN A 13 10.01 3.77 25.08
N LYS A 14 9.98 2.45 24.80
CA LYS A 14 11.12 1.55 24.51
C LYS A 14 10.60 0.30 23.77
N CYS A 15 10.45 0.38 22.45
CA CYS A 15 10.29 -0.82 21.64
C CYS A 15 11.56 -1.67 21.77
N ASN A 16 11.35 -2.92 22.15
CA ASN A 16 12.33 -3.87 22.63
C ASN A 16 12.35 -5.14 21.75
N GLU A 17 11.63 -5.12 20.62
CA GLU A 17 11.40 -6.25 19.76
C GLU A 17 12.63 -6.51 18.85
N LEU A 18 13.42 -5.48 18.51
CA LEU A 18 14.66 -5.54 17.69
C LEU A 18 15.92 -5.18 18.48
N LYS A 19 16.06 -5.65 19.72
CA LYS A 19 17.21 -5.24 20.57
C LYS A 19 18.58 -5.53 19.96
N ASN A 20 18.70 -6.63 19.24
CA ASN A 20 19.98 -7.06 18.67
C ASN A 20 20.22 -6.49 17.28
N LEU A 21 19.19 -5.92 16.62
CA LEU A 21 19.30 -5.48 15.24
C LEU A 21 20.41 -4.45 15.07
N HIS A 22 20.57 -3.52 16.01
CA HIS A 22 21.65 -2.53 15.96
C HIS A 22 23.04 -3.19 15.96
N GLU A 23 23.27 -4.20 16.82
CA GLU A 23 24.53 -4.93 16.86
C GLU A 23 24.78 -5.76 15.59
N LEU A 24 23.72 -6.29 14.98
CA LEU A 24 23.78 -6.99 13.70
C LEU A 24 24.10 -6.03 12.55
N VAL A 25 23.46 -4.86 12.51
CA VAL A 25 23.69 -3.83 11.47
C VAL A 25 25.13 -3.32 11.49
N VAL A 26 25.72 -3.13 12.68
CA VAL A 26 27.14 -2.76 12.79
C VAL A 26 28.05 -3.79 12.11
N GLN A 27 27.71 -5.08 12.19
CA GLN A 27 28.50 -6.17 11.60
C GLN A 27 28.37 -6.25 10.07
N LEU A 28 27.38 -5.60 9.46
CA LEU A 28 27.30 -5.48 7.99
C LEU A 28 28.49 -4.70 7.40
N ASN A 29 29.17 -3.88 8.20
CA ASN A 29 30.40 -3.17 7.82
C ASN A 29 31.68 -4.04 7.92
N SER A 30 31.55 -5.33 8.20
CA SER A 30 32.68 -6.26 8.27
C SER A 30 33.44 -6.29 6.94
N LYS A 31 34.75 -6.52 7.00
CA LYS A 31 35.56 -6.79 5.79
C LYS A 31 35.46 -8.24 5.33
N ASP A 32 34.88 -9.11 6.17
CA ASP A 32 34.72 -10.53 5.90
C ASP A 32 33.30 -10.80 5.38
N SER A 33 33.21 -11.18 4.11
CA SER A 33 31.94 -11.48 3.45
C SER A 33 31.21 -12.68 4.05
N SER A 34 31.91 -13.63 4.68
CA SER A 34 31.24 -14.75 5.37
C SER A 34 30.51 -14.28 6.62
N VAL A 35 31.13 -13.39 7.40
CA VAL A 35 30.50 -12.73 8.55
C VAL A 35 29.26 -11.95 8.12
N ILE A 36 29.34 -11.18 7.02
CA ILE A 36 28.17 -10.43 6.52
C ILE A 36 27.03 -11.38 6.14
N LEU A 37 27.33 -12.50 5.47
CA LEU A 37 26.31 -13.49 5.09
C LEU A 37 25.62 -14.10 6.31
N ASP A 38 26.38 -14.52 7.33
CA ASP A 38 25.83 -15.08 8.57
C ASP A 38 24.96 -14.07 9.33
N VAL A 39 25.38 -12.79 9.33
CA VAL A 39 24.63 -11.68 9.92
C VAL A 39 23.32 -11.45 9.18
N LEU A 40 23.32 -11.43 7.84
CA LEU A 40 22.11 -11.29 7.04
C LEU A 40 21.12 -12.43 7.30
N GLU A 41 21.60 -13.67 7.44
CA GLU A 41 20.75 -14.81 7.82
C GLU A 41 20.15 -14.66 9.21
N THR A 42 20.93 -14.13 10.15
CA THR A 42 20.45 -13.83 11.51
C THR A 42 19.39 -12.73 11.49
N ILE A 43 19.60 -11.66 10.71
CA ILE A 43 18.63 -10.56 10.54
C ILE A 43 17.32 -11.08 9.94
N ILE A 44 17.40 -11.93 8.91
CA ILE A 44 16.22 -12.59 8.33
C ILE A 44 15.43 -13.31 9.42
N HIS A 45 16.11 -14.14 10.22
CA HIS A 45 15.48 -14.88 11.30
C HIS A 45 14.83 -13.95 12.34
N GLU A 46 15.49 -12.86 12.76
CA GLU A 46 14.90 -11.94 13.73
C GLU A 46 13.63 -11.25 13.18
N ILE A 47 13.65 -10.84 11.91
CA ILE A 47 12.49 -10.18 11.27
C ILE A 47 11.34 -11.16 11.05
N GLU A 48 11.62 -12.43 10.72
CA GLU A 48 10.59 -13.45 10.50
C GLU A 48 9.68 -13.67 11.71
N TYR A 49 10.18 -13.50 12.94
CA TYR A 49 9.39 -13.74 14.16
C TYR A 49 8.89 -12.47 14.82
N ILE A 50 9.27 -11.30 14.32
CA ILE A 50 8.88 -10.06 14.97
C ILE A 50 7.43 -9.66 14.66
N PRO A 51 6.69 -9.17 15.67
CA PRO A 51 5.47 -8.40 15.45
C PRO A 51 5.81 -7.00 14.93
N ILE A 52 5.83 -6.86 13.60
CA ILE A 52 6.25 -5.63 12.92
C ILE A 52 5.35 -4.43 13.26
N GLU A 53 4.12 -4.66 13.72
CA GLU A 53 3.19 -3.65 14.20
C GLU A 53 3.63 -2.90 15.46
N TYR A 54 4.64 -3.42 16.18
CA TYR A 54 5.25 -2.76 17.33
C TYR A 54 6.61 -2.16 17.01
N CYS A 55 7.05 -2.20 15.76
CA CYS A 55 8.34 -1.63 15.34
C CYS A 55 8.14 -0.22 14.78
N HIS A 56 9.13 0.63 15.02
CA HIS A 56 9.20 2.00 14.50
C HIS A 56 10.11 2.10 13.28
N GLU A 57 9.90 3.11 12.45
CA GLU A 57 10.67 3.31 11.21
C GLU A 57 12.16 3.50 11.50
N GLU A 58 12.51 4.19 12.58
CA GLU A 58 13.88 4.48 12.99
C GLU A 58 14.66 3.20 13.31
N GLN A 59 13.97 2.13 13.73
CA GLN A 59 14.61 0.84 14.03
C GLN A 59 15.09 0.13 12.76
N PHE A 60 14.55 0.47 11.59
CA PHE A 60 14.93 -0.12 10.31
C PHE A 60 15.80 0.81 9.46
N SER A 61 15.91 2.10 9.79
CA SER A 61 16.67 3.07 8.97
C SER A 61 18.12 2.62 8.78
N GLU A 62 18.82 2.32 9.87
CA GLU A 62 20.23 1.89 9.80
C GLU A 62 20.40 0.55 9.07
N LEU A 63 19.39 -0.34 9.17
CA LEU A 63 19.38 -1.58 8.41
C LEU A 63 19.30 -1.30 6.92
N LEU A 64 18.38 -0.44 6.48
CA LEU A 64 18.22 -0.10 5.06
C LEU A 64 19.47 0.58 4.50
N ASP A 65 20.09 1.49 5.27
CA ASP A 65 21.36 2.13 4.92
C ASP A 65 22.47 1.06 4.75
N GLY A 66 22.53 0.09 5.67
CA GLY A 66 23.49 -1.02 5.59
C GLY A 66 23.27 -1.90 4.37
N LEU A 67 22.01 -2.26 4.08
CA LEU A 67 21.65 -3.10 2.93
C LEU A 67 21.97 -2.40 1.59
N GLU A 68 21.76 -1.08 1.49
CA GLU A 68 22.07 -0.31 0.28
C GLU A 68 23.52 -0.52 -0.17
N THR A 69 24.47 -0.51 0.77
CA THR A 69 25.90 -0.70 0.48
C THR A 69 26.23 -2.07 -0.13
N LEU A 70 25.40 -3.09 0.16
CA LEU A 70 25.59 -4.46 -0.32
C LEU A 70 25.00 -4.69 -1.72
N LEU A 71 24.18 -3.76 -2.22
CA LEU A 71 23.53 -3.84 -3.53
C LEU A 71 24.38 -3.32 -4.69
N GLY A 72 25.60 -2.83 -4.42
CA GLY A 72 26.49 -2.28 -5.45
C GLY A 72 26.88 -3.27 -6.56
N ASP A 73 27.00 -4.57 -6.21
CA ASP A 73 27.08 -5.67 -7.19
C ASP A 73 25.88 -6.60 -7.00
N ILE A 74 24.83 -6.36 -7.79
CA ILE A 74 23.56 -7.08 -7.70
C ILE A 74 23.68 -8.58 -8.02
N GLN A 75 24.77 -9.02 -8.64
CA GLN A 75 25.01 -10.43 -8.94
C GLN A 75 25.71 -11.17 -7.79
N SER A 76 26.14 -10.44 -6.76
CA SER A 76 26.82 -11.03 -5.61
C SER A 76 25.85 -11.78 -4.68
N LYS A 77 26.39 -12.78 -3.97
CA LYS A 77 25.64 -13.49 -2.91
C LYS A 77 25.20 -12.55 -1.77
N LEU A 78 25.97 -11.49 -1.52
CA LEU A 78 25.63 -10.48 -0.53
C LEU A 78 24.38 -9.71 -0.95
N ALA A 79 24.33 -9.28 -2.21
CA ALA A 79 23.16 -8.61 -2.77
C ALA A 79 21.94 -9.52 -2.78
N GLU A 80 22.10 -10.79 -3.16
CA GLU A 80 21.01 -11.79 -3.10
C GLU A 80 20.41 -11.88 -1.69
N LYS A 81 21.24 -12.02 -0.66
CA LYS A 81 20.78 -12.10 0.73
C LYS A 81 20.22 -10.76 1.24
N ALA A 82 20.78 -9.63 0.85
CA ALA A 82 20.25 -8.32 1.18
C ALA A 82 18.83 -8.12 0.60
N ILE A 83 18.60 -8.58 -0.64
CA ILE A 83 17.27 -8.57 -1.27
C ILE A 83 16.30 -9.46 -0.48
N SER A 84 16.72 -10.63 0.01
CA SER A 84 15.88 -11.46 0.86
C SER A 84 15.43 -10.76 2.15
N VAL A 85 16.30 -9.96 2.78
CA VAL A 85 15.92 -9.13 3.94
C VAL A 85 14.84 -8.11 3.55
N ILE A 86 15.02 -7.41 2.43
CA ILE A 86 14.07 -6.43 1.91
C ILE A 86 12.71 -7.09 1.61
N GLU A 87 12.73 -8.27 0.98
CA GLU A 87 11.53 -9.04 0.65
C GLU A 87 10.73 -9.41 1.89
N ILE A 88 11.39 -9.92 2.94
CA ILE A 88 10.72 -10.30 4.19
C ILE A 88 10.16 -9.08 4.91
N LEU A 89 10.88 -7.95 4.95
CA LEU A 89 10.35 -6.70 5.49
C LEU A 89 9.10 -6.24 4.75
N TRP A 90 9.12 -6.33 3.42
CA TRP A 90 7.97 -5.99 2.58
C TRP A 90 6.78 -6.92 2.84
N GLU A 91 7.00 -8.23 2.87
CA GLU A 91 5.96 -9.23 3.15
C GLU A 91 5.33 -8.99 4.52
N LYS A 92 6.15 -8.73 5.55
CA LYS A 92 5.68 -8.45 6.91
C LYS A 92 4.80 -7.21 6.97
N ARG A 93 5.27 -6.10 6.39
CA ARG A 93 4.49 -4.86 6.30
C ARG A 93 3.18 -5.08 5.54
N PHE A 94 3.23 -5.79 4.42
CA PHE A 94 2.05 -6.09 3.61
C PHE A 94 1.04 -6.93 4.41
N THR A 95 1.50 -7.97 5.09
CA THR A 95 0.66 -8.84 5.93
C THR A 95 -0.01 -8.06 7.06
N MET A 96 0.72 -7.16 7.72
CA MET A 96 0.16 -6.26 8.75
C MET A 96 -0.96 -5.38 8.17
N ILE A 97 -0.71 -4.73 7.03
CA ILE A 97 -1.70 -3.88 6.36
C ILE A 97 -2.95 -4.68 5.99
N ILE A 98 -2.79 -5.88 5.45
CA ILE A 98 -3.91 -6.77 5.09
C ILE A 98 -4.69 -7.21 6.33
N SER A 99 -4.00 -7.52 7.44
CA SER A 99 -4.63 -7.89 8.71
C SER A 99 -5.50 -6.76 9.25
N GLU A 100 -4.96 -5.54 9.38
CA GLU A 100 -5.72 -4.38 9.85
C GLU A 100 -6.86 -4.01 8.91
N ARG A 101 -6.64 -4.09 7.60
CA ARG A 101 -7.71 -3.92 6.60
C ARG A 101 -8.83 -4.92 6.81
N THR A 102 -8.51 -6.18 7.09
CA THR A 102 -9.49 -7.25 7.31
C THR A 102 -10.31 -6.98 8.58
N LYS A 103 -9.68 -6.49 9.65
CA LYS A 103 -10.37 -6.04 10.88
C LYS A 103 -11.29 -4.86 10.61
N LEU A 104 -10.85 -3.86 9.86
CA LEU A 104 -11.69 -2.72 9.50
C LEU A 104 -12.89 -3.17 8.64
N LEU A 105 -12.65 -4.08 7.70
CA LEU A 105 -13.70 -4.65 6.86
C LEU A 105 -14.76 -5.41 7.67
N SER A 106 -14.36 -6.17 8.68
CA SER A 106 -15.32 -6.87 9.54
C SER A 106 -16.22 -5.90 10.28
N ILE A 107 -15.67 -4.78 10.78
CA ILE A 107 -16.46 -3.69 11.40
C ILE A 107 -17.43 -3.08 10.39
N PHE A 108 -16.99 -2.81 9.16
CA PHE A 108 -17.86 -2.28 8.10
C PHE A 108 -19.04 -3.21 7.79
N LYS A 109 -18.78 -4.52 7.77
CA LYS A 109 -19.81 -5.55 7.56
C LYS A 109 -20.77 -5.62 8.74
N GLU A 110 -20.26 -5.66 9.97
CA GLU A 110 -21.07 -5.70 11.20
C GLU A 110 -22.01 -4.49 11.31
N LYS A 111 -21.51 -3.30 10.97
CA LYS A 111 -22.28 -2.05 11.03
C LYS A 111 -23.10 -1.78 9.77
N TYR A 112 -23.14 -2.71 8.81
CA TYR A 112 -23.83 -2.56 7.52
C TYR A 112 -23.46 -1.29 6.74
N LEU A 113 -22.27 -0.73 6.98
CA LEU A 113 -21.83 0.52 6.36
C LEU A 113 -21.70 0.37 4.86
N GLY A 114 -21.22 -0.79 4.39
CA GLY A 114 -21.15 -1.10 2.96
C GLY A 114 -22.51 -0.98 2.28
N LYS A 115 -23.57 -1.53 2.89
CA LYS A 115 -24.93 -1.44 2.33
C LYS A 115 -25.40 0.01 2.22
N ILE A 116 -25.27 0.79 3.29
CA ILE A 116 -25.67 2.21 3.33
C ILE A 116 -24.94 3.01 2.25
N MET A 117 -23.64 2.77 2.11
CA MET A 117 -22.80 3.43 1.12
C MET A 117 -23.22 3.06 -0.32
N LYS A 118 -23.48 1.77 -0.59
CA LYS A 118 -23.96 1.30 -1.90
C LYS A 118 -25.31 1.91 -2.26
N GLU A 119 -26.25 1.95 -1.32
CA GLU A 119 -27.56 2.58 -1.49
C GLU A 119 -27.43 4.08 -1.78
N ALA A 120 -26.51 4.78 -1.10
CA ALA A 120 -26.24 6.20 -1.35
C ALA A 120 -25.69 6.46 -2.76
N ILE A 121 -24.82 5.57 -3.30
CA ILE A 121 -24.34 5.66 -4.69
C ILE A 121 -25.49 5.53 -5.69
N LEU A 122 -26.37 4.56 -5.47
CA LEU A 122 -27.48 4.25 -6.37
C LEU A 122 -28.63 5.26 -6.27
N ASN A 123 -28.76 5.95 -5.15
CA ASN A 123 -29.80 6.93 -4.94
C ASN A 123 -29.58 8.19 -5.83
N LEU A 124 -30.56 8.51 -6.67
CA LEU A 124 -30.53 9.66 -7.58
C LEU A 124 -30.47 11.02 -6.86
N TYR A 125 -30.94 11.08 -5.61
CA TYR A 125 -30.99 12.31 -4.81
C TYR A 125 -29.69 12.56 -4.01
N THR A 126 -28.79 11.57 -3.93
CA THR A 126 -27.50 11.77 -3.26
C THR A 126 -26.65 12.74 -4.07
N GLN A 127 -26.13 13.77 -3.42
CA GLN A 127 -25.27 14.77 -4.05
C GLN A 127 -24.04 14.12 -4.71
N ALA A 128 -23.66 14.60 -5.89
CA ALA A 128 -22.52 14.07 -6.64
C ALA A 128 -21.22 14.07 -5.82
N SER A 129 -20.97 15.12 -5.05
CA SER A 129 -19.81 15.24 -4.16
C SER A 129 -19.77 14.19 -3.04
N VAL A 130 -20.93 13.71 -2.60
CA VAL A 130 -21.05 12.64 -1.60
C VAL A 130 -20.83 11.29 -2.26
N LYS A 131 -21.44 11.05 -3.43
CA LYS A 131 -21.19 9.84 -4.23
C LYS A 131 -19.71 9.69 -4.55
N GLU A 132 -19.08 10.80 -4.90
CA GLU A 132 -17.66 10.88 -5.16
C GLU A 132 -16.83 10.36 -3.97
N ARG A 133 -17.02 10.91 -2.78
CA ARG A 133 -16.31 10.46 -1.56
C ARG A 133 -16.59 8.99 -1.23
N ILE A 134 -17.83 8.56 -1.39
CA ILE A 134 -18.27 7.21 -1.06
C ILE A 134 -17.63 6.20 -2.01
N ALA A 135 -17.58 6.47 -3.31
CA ALA A 135 -17.05 5.52 -4.29
C ALA A 135 -15.60 5.12 -3.98
N PHE A 136 -14.75 6.08 -3.60
CA PHE A 136 -13.36 5.80 -3.23
C PHE A 136 -13.26 4.93 -1.98
N SER A 137 -14.16 5.16 -1.01
CA SER A 137 -14.21 4.35 0.21
C SER A 137 -14.81 2.96 -0.03
N ILE A 138 -15.81 2.83 -0.91
CA ILE A 138 -16.44 1.54 -1.26
C ILE A 138 -15.48 0.67 -2.06
N PHE A 139 -14.74 1.27 -3.00
CA PHE A 139 -13.87 0.53 -3.90
C PHE A 139 -12.81 -0.26 -3.12
N TYR A 140 -12.30 0.29 -2.01
CA TYR A 140 -11.32 -0.41 -1.18
C TYR A 140 -11.92 -1.43 -0.21
N VAL A 141 -13.21 -1.33 0.11
CA VAL A 141 -13.76 -1.96 1.31
C VAL A 141 -14.92 -2.91 1.00
N THR A 142 -15.83 -2.65 0.06
CA THR A 142 -17.15 -3.32 0.09
C THR A 142 -17.73 -3.83 -1.23
N ILE A 143 -17.06 -3.69 -2.38
CA ILE A 143 -17.57 -4.32 -3.62
C ILE A 143 -17.28 -5.82 -3.59
N ASP A 144 -18.34 -6.61 -3.49
CA ASP A 144 -18.26 -8.07 -3.37
C ASP A 144 -18.11 -8.78 -4.73
N GLY A 145 -18.44 -8.09 -5.84
CA GLY A 145 -18.41 -8.67 -7.18
C GLY A 145 -18.85 -7.70 -8.28
N VAL A 146 -18.58 -8.05 -9.55
CA VAL A 146 -19.04 -7.29 -10.73
C VAL A 146 -20.56 -7.15 -10.85
N TYR A 147 -21.30 -8.01 -10.15
CA TYR A 147 -22.77 -8.01 -10.14
C TYR A 147 -23.37 -7.05 -9.13
N ASP A 148 -22.55 -6.41 -8.30
CA ASP A 148 -23.03 -5.37 -7.41
C ASP A 148 -23.53 -4.18 -8.25
N ALA A 149 -24.78 -3.77 -8.04
CA ALA A 149 -25.40 -2.75 -8.90
C ALA A 149 -24.65 -1.41 -8.87
N CYS A 150 -23.92 -1.13 -7.78
CA CYS A 150 -23.09 0.07 -7.68
C CYS A 150 -21.72 -0.05 -8.35
N TYR A 151 -21.29 -1.25 -8.77
CA TYR A 151 -19.96 -1.49 -9.34
C TYR A 151 -19.74 -0.68 -10.62
N ILE A 152 -20.63 -0.79 -11.60
CA ILE A 152 -20.51 -0.06 -12.88
C ILE A 152 -20.56 1.46 -12.67
N PRO A 153 -21.52 2.02 -11.91
CA PRO A 153 -21.51 3.46 -11.59
C PRO A 153 -20.23 3.97 -10.93
N ILE A 154 -19.62 3.18 -10.04
CA ILE A 154 -18.35 3.54 -9.39
C ILE A 154 -17.21 3.49 -10.40
N LEU A 155 -17.13 2.42 -11.18
CA LEU A 155 -16.12 2.23 -12.23
C LEU A 155 -16.15 3.37 -13.26
N ASP A 156 -17.35 3.73 -13.74
CA ASP A 156 -17.54 4.84 -14.69
C ASP A 156 -17.11 6.18 -14.10
N MET A 157 -17.44 6.42 -12.83
CA MET A 157 -17.06 7.65 -12.16
C MET A 157 -15.55 7.76 -11.98
N ILE A 158 -14.86 6.67 -11.60
CA ILE A 158 -13.40 6.65 -11.48
C ILE A 158 -12.75 6.88 -12.84
N GLN A 159 -13.20 6.16 -13.88
CA GLN A 159 -12.67 6.32 -15.24
C GLN A 159 -12.82 7.75 -15.74
N SER A 160 -13.99 8.36 -15.56
CA SER A 160 -14.22 9.75 -15.95
C SER A 160 -13.26 10.72 -15.24
N LYS A 161 -12.92 10.48 -13.97
CA LYS A 161 -11.97 11.32 -13.23
C LYS A 161 -10.53 11.10 -13.69
N LEU A 162 -10.15 9.86 -14.00
CA LEU A 162 -8.84 9.54 -14.56
C LEU A 162 -8.61 10.26 -15.88
N ASN A 163 -9.57 10.20 -16.81
CA ASN A 163 -9.45 10.86 -18.10
C ASN A 163 -9.27 12.39 -17.98
N VAL A 164 -9.95 13.03 -17.01
CA VAL A 164 -9.79 14.48 -16.75
C VAL A 164 -8.39 14.80 -16.21
N GLU A 165 -7.85 13.95 -15.34
CA GLU A 165 -6.51 14.13 -14.77
C GLU A 165 -5.42 13.87 -15.85
N GLU A 166 -5.58 12.83 -16.67
CA GLU A 166 -4.69 12.54 -17.80
C GLU A 166 -4.68 13.69 -18.82
N GLU A 167 -5.85 14.24 -19.17
CA GLU A 167 -5.94 15.39 -20.07
C GLU A 167 -5.26 16.63 -19.48
N TYR A 168 -5.42 16.87 -18.16
CA TYR A 168 -4.72 17.95 -17.48
C TYR A 168 -3.20 17.78 -17.54
N GLN A 169 -2.70 16.60 -17.21
CA GLN A 169 -1.26 16.29 -17.22
C GLN A 169 -0.66 16.38 -18.63
N PHE A 170 -1.39 15.93 -19.64
CA PHE A 170 -0.97 16.08 -21.04
C PHE A 170 -0.78 17.56 -21.43
N GLN A 171 -1.66 18.43 -20.94
CA GLN A 171 -1.59 19.87 -21.20
C GLN A 171 -0.58 20.59 -20.29
N HIS A 172 -0.26 20.03 -19.12
CA HIS A 172 0.57 20.64 -18.07
C HIS A 172 1.60 19.66 -17.49
N PRO A 173 2.53 19.11 -18.32
CA PRO A 173 3.39 17.99 -17.94
C PRO A 173 4.42 18.27 -16.83
N SER A 174 4.52 19.52 -16.35
CA SER A 174 5.50 19.93 -15.34
C SER A 174 4.91 20.88 -14.29
N ASP A 175 3.57 20.89 -14.14
CA ASP A 175 2.91 21.68 -13.11
C ASP A 175 2.98 20.98 -11.74
N GLU A 176 4.13 21.10 -11.08
CA GLU A 176 4.36 20.60 -9.72
C GLU A 176 3.44 21.25 -8.67
N ASN A 177 2.77 22.35 -9.01
CA ASN A 177 1.83 23.03 -8.13
C ASN A 177 0.38 22.56 -8.29
N HIS A 178 0.11 21.64 -9.23
CA HIS A 178 -1.21 21.02 -9.38
C HIS A 178 -1.51 20.07 -8.23
N LYS A 179 -2.05 20.64 -7.14
CA LYS A 179 -2.71 19.88 -6.09
C LYS A 179 -4.14 19.63 -6.50
N SER A 180 -4.36 18.64 -7.36
CA SER A 180 -5.68 18.05 -7.59
C SER A 180 -6.36 17.88 -6.20
N LYS A 181 -7.64 18.29 -6.03
CA LYS A 181 -8.37 18.30 -4.73
C LYS A 181 -8.40 16.95 -3.98
N TRP A 182 -7.91 15.94 -4.66
CA TRP A 182 -7.86 14.54 -4.34
C TRP A 182 -6.52 14.08 -3.73
N TYR A 183 -5.51 14.97 -3.64
CA TYR A 183 -4.25 14.80 -2.89
C TYR A 183 -4.42 14.67 -1.36
N LYS A 184 -5.65 14.64 -0.84
CA LYS A 184 -5.95 14.89 0.59
C LYS A 184 -5.33 13.85 1.55
N TYR A 185 -4.87 12.70 1.05
CA TYR A 185 -4.26 11.64 1.86
C TYR A 185 -2.82 11.27 1.45
N GLY A 186 -2.13 12.12 0.68
CA GLY A 186 -0.71 11.89 0.33
C GLY A 186 -0.47 10.75 -0.67
N VAL A 187 -1.52 10.23 -1.28
CA VAL A 187 -1.46 9.27 -2.40
C VAL A 187 -2.03 9.98 -3.63
N SER A 188 -1.35 9.91 -4.77
CA SER A 188 -1.88 10.50 -6.00
C SER A 188 -3.17 9.77 -6.41
N ASN A 189 -4.12 10.48 -7.03
CA ASN A 189 -5.44 9.92 -7.42
C ASN A 189 -5.30 8.69 -8.32
N LEU A 190 -4.25 8.74 -9.13
CA LEU A 190 -3.86 7.74 -10.08
C LEU A 190 -3.36 6.48 -9.36
N GLU A 191 -2.49 6.60 -8.35
CA GLU A 191 -2.05 5.45 -7.54
C GLU A 191 -3.19 4.78 -6.79
N VAL A 192 -4.10 5.57 -6.17
CA VAL A 192 -5.27 5.03 -5.47
C VAL A 192 -6.14 4.26 -6.46
N SER A 193 -6.43 4.84 -7.62
CA SER A 193 -7.30 4.21 -8.63
C SER A 193 -6.64 3.00 -9.30
N ILE A 194 -5.35 3.08 -9.65
CA ILE A 194 -4.58 1.96 -10.22
C ILE A 194 -4.46 0.82 -9.21
N THR A 195 -4.13 1.10 -7.96
CA THR A 195 -4.02 0.06 -6.92
C THR A 195 -5.34 -0.66 -6.73
N ALA A 196 -6.42 0.12 -6.69
CA ALA A 196 -7.79 -0.37 -6.71
C ALA A 196 -8.05 -1.35 -7.87
N PHE A 197 -7.82 -0.91 -9.11
CA PHE A 197 -8.08 -1.72 -10.30
C PHE A 197 -7.20 -2.96 -10.37
N SER A 198 -5.91 -2.83 -10.07
CA SER A 198 -4.93 -3.93 -10.02
C SER A 198 -5.35 -5.00 -9.02
N PHE A 199 -5.83 -4.60 -7.83
CA PHE A 199 -6.30 -5.54 -6.81
C PHE A 199 -7.48 -6.39 -7.31
N TYR A 200 -8.50 -5.77 -7.93
CA TYR A 200 -9.65 -6.52 -8.44
C TYR A 200 -9.35 -7.34 -9.68
N ALA A 201 -8.48 -6.84 -10.57
CA ALA A 201 -8.02 -7.57 -11.73
C ALA A 201 -7.25 -8.85 -11.34
N MET A 202 -6.46 -8.79 -10.26
CA MET A 202 -5.69 -9.93 -9.76
C MET A 202 -6.57 -11.05 -9.18
N ILE A 203 -7.71 -10.70 -8.56
CA ILE A 203 -8.55 -11.68 -7.85
C ILE A 203 -9.73 -12.21 -8.67
N SER A 204 -10.00 -11.67 -9.86
CA SER A 204 -11.13 -12.12 -10.70
C SER A 204 -11.00 -11.75 -12.18
N ASP A 205 -11.02 -12.77 -13.03
CA ASP A 205 -11.11 -12.61 -14.49
C ASP A 205 -12.31 -11.77 -14.94
N LYS A 206 -13.40 -11.77 -14.17
CA LYS A 206 -14.60 -10.97 -14.50
C LYS A 206 -14.36 -9.49 -14.26
N PHE A 207 -13.70 -9.14 -13.15
CA PHE A 207 -13.30 -7.75 -12.89
C PHE A 207 -12.29 -7.28 -13.95
N ALA A 208 -11.29 -8.10 -14.28
CA ALA A 208 -10.32 -7.80 -15.32
C ALA A 208 -10.99 -7.55 -16.68
N LYS A 209 -11.97 -8.37 -17.06
CA LYS A 209 -12.73 -8.19 -18.31
C LYS A 209 -13.56 -6.91 -18.36
N GLU A 210 -14.20 -6.53 -17.25
CA GLU A 210 -14.98 -5.27 -17.21
C GLU A 210 -14.09 -4.03 -17.26
N ILE A 211 -12.90 -4.07 -16.64
CA ILE A 211 -11.89 -3.02 -16.77
C ILE A 211 -11.38 -2.93 -18.23
N ALA A 212 -11.03 -4.07 -18.84
CA ALA A 212 -10.54 -4.11 -20.22
C ALA A 212 -11.56 -3.63 -21.27
N LYS A 213 -12.87 -3.82 -21.02
CA LYS A 213 -13.95 -3.30 -21.88
C LYS A 213 -14.06 -1.78 -21.89
N LYS A 214 -13.49 -1.10 -20.91
CA LYS A 214 -13.49 0.36 -20.77
C LYS A 214 -12.15 0.96 -21.18
N ASP A 215 -11.53 0.37 -22.21
CA ASP A 215 -10.21 0.70 -22.75
C ASP A 215 -9.03 0.49 -21.76
N GLY A 216 -9.28 -0.18 -20.62
CA GLY A 216 -8.28 -0.41 -19.59
C GLY A 216 -7.84 0.86 -18.87
N ILE A 217 -6.71 0.80 -18.18
CA ILE A 217 -5.98 1.99 -17.72
C ILE A 217 -4.73 2.07 -18.57
N ASN A 218 -4.63 3.12 -19.37
CA ASN A 218 -3.46 3.34 -20.21
C ASN A 218 -2.42 4.07 -19.37
N ILE A 219 -1.67 3.32 -18.57
CA ILE A 219 -0.52 3.87 -17.84
C ILE A 219 0.54 4.15 -18.91
N GLY A 220 0.63 5.41 -19.35
CA GLY A 220 1.53 5.85 -20.41
C GLY A 220 2.96 5.34 -20.19
N LEU A 221 3.57 4.84 -21.27
CA LEU A 221 5.01 4.56 -21.36
C LEU A 221 5.80 5.85 -21.53
#